data_AF-A0A061NBZ6-F1
#
_entry.id   AF-A0A061NBZ6-F1
#
_cell.length_a   1.000
_cell.length_b   1.000
_cell.length_c   1.000
_cell.angle_alpha   90.00
_cell.angle_beta   90.00
_cell.angle_gamma   90.00
#
_symmetry.space_group_name_H-M   'P 1'
#
loop_
_entity.id
_entity.type
_entity.pdbx_description
1 polymer ?
#
loop_
_entity_poly.entity_id
_entity_poly.type
_entity_poly.pdbx_seq_one_letter_code
_entity_poly.pdbx_strand_id
1 'polypeptide(L)'
;MEISDKNVVKQLKKKNEKALQYLIDTYGGLVKHIVYKYLYKYPQEREECINDVFWVVWDKISAFDPKKNSLKKIGLPQSLPTKRLIISVRS
;
A
#
# COMPACT_ATOMS: atom_id res chain seq x y z
N MET A 1 10.70 21.30 -0.28
CA MET A 1 11.22 20.03 -0.84
C MET A 1 10.09 19.38 -1.60
N GLU A 2 10.18 19.32 -2.92
CA GLU A 2 9.13 18.74 -3.77
C GLU A 2 9.29 17.21 -3.79
N ILE A 3 8.19 16.52 -3.47
CA ILE A 3 8.11 15.06 -3.57
C ILE A 3 7.42 14.73 -4.88
N SER A 4 8.08 13.91 -5.69
CA SER A 4 7.58 13.43 -6.98
C SER A 4 7.65 11.90 -7.00
N ASP A 5 6.90 11.24 -7.87
CA ASP A 5 6.81 9.77 -7.96
C ASP A 5 8.18 9.07 -8.08
N LYS A 6 9.15 9.70 -8.74
CA LYS A 6 10.51 9.17 -8.88
C LYS A 6 11.34 9.22 -7.59
N ASN A 7 10.98 10.13 -6.67
CA ASN A 7 11.67 10.42 -5.42
C ASN A 7 10.93 9.83 -4.21
N VAL A 8 9.60 9.66 -4.30
CA VAL A 8 8.75 9.23 -3.17
C VAL A 8 9.27 7.93 -2.55
N VAL A 9 9.65 6.94 -3.37
CA VAL A 9 10.24 5.67 -2.93
C VAL A 9 11.51 5.88 -2.11
N LYS A 10 12.40 6.77 -2.56
CA LYS A 10 13.65 7.07 -1.85
C LYS A 10 13.37 7.80 -0.53
N GLN A 11 12.38 8.69 -0.49
CA GLN A 11 12.01 9.43 0.72
C GLN A 11 11.30 8.54 1.74
N LEU A 12 10.40 7.67 1.30
CA LEU A 12 9.74 6.66 2.13
C LEU A 12 10.77 5.69 2.74
N LYS A 13 11.77 5.25 1.98
CA LYS A 13 12.90 4.46 2.52
C LYS A 13 13.68 5.18 3.61
N LYS A 14 13.76 6.51 3.54
CA LYS A 14 14.36 7.36 4.58
C LYS A 14 13.41 7.63 5.75
N LYS A 15 12.24 6.96 5.79
CA LYS A 15 11.16 7.20 6.75
C LYS A 15 10.74 8.68 6.84
N ASN A 16 10.72 9.37 5.71
CA ASN A 16 10.27 10.76 5.64
C ASN A 16 8.72 10.82 5.64
N GLU A 17 8.14 11.34 6.71
CA GLU A 17 6.68 11.43 6.90
C GLU A 17 5.98 12.24 5.78
N LYS A 18 6.64 13.27 5.25
CA LYS A 18 6.09 14.06 4.12
C LYS A 18 5.88 13.21 2.87
N ALA A 19 6.68 12.16 2.69
CA ALA A 19 6.54 11.24 1.55
C ALA A 19 5.35 10.30 1.72
N LEU A 20 5.07 9.88 2.95
CA LEU A 20 3.86 9.13 3.26
C LEU A 20 2.63 10.00 3.06
N GLN A 21 2.68 11.25 3.53
CA GLN A 21 1.60 12.20 3.36
C GLN A 21 1.28 12.48 1.88
N TYR A 22 2.31 12.66 1.05
CA TYR A 22 2.15 12.75 -0.41
C TYR A 22 1.46 11.51 -1.01
N LEU A 23 1.78 10.31 -0.51
CA LEU A 23 1.16 9.06 -0.94
C LEU A 23 -0.32 8.98 -0.56
N ILE A 24 -0.65 9.41 0.65
CA ILE A 24 -2.02 9.47 1.15
C ILE A 24 -2.83 10.48 0.36
N ASP A 25 -2.30 11.67 0.08
CA ASP A 25 -2.97 12.68 -0.75
C ASP A 25 -3.20 12.18 -2.19
N THR A 26 -2.18 11.55 -2.78
CA THR A 26 -2.22 11.11 -4.19
C THR A 26 -3.07 9.87 -4.39
N TYR A 27 -2.91 8.85 -3.54
CA TYR A 27 -3.53 7.53 -3.71
C TYR A 27 -4.67 7.27 -2.73
N GLY A 28 -4.85 8.09 -1.69
CA GLY A 28 -5.88 7.91 -0.66
C GLY A 28 -7.29 7.91 -1.22
N GLY A 29 -7.60 8.74 -2.21
CA GLY A 29 -8.90 8.72 -2.89
C GLY A 29 -9.16 7.38 -3.59
N LEU A 30 -8.15 6.85 -4.29
CA LEU A 30 -8.24 5.58 -4.99
C LEU A 30 -8.35 4.39 -4.02
N VAL A 31 -7.54 4.37 -2.97
CA VAL A 31 -7.59 3.34 -1.92
C VAL A 31 -8.93 3.37 -1.20
N LYS A 32 -9.43 4.56 -0.82
CA LYS A 32 -10.76 4.73 -0.23
C LYS A 32 -11.84 4.17 -1.15
N HIS A 33 -11.83 4.50 -2.44
CA HIS A 33 -12.82 3.99 -3.38
C HIS A 33 -12.82 2.45 -3.45
N ILE A 34 -11.64 1.84 -3.54
CA ILE A 34 -11.47 0.38 -3.54
C ILE A 34 -12.02 -0.22 -2.24
N VAL A 35 -11.57 0.29 -1.09
CA VAL A 35 -11.99 -0.21 0.23
C VAL A 35 -13.50 -0.06 0.43
N TYR A 36 -14.08 1.07 0.05
CA TYR A 36 -15.53 1.29 0.14
C TYR A 36 -16.33 0.33 -0.76
N LYS A 37 -15.78 -0.04 -1.92
CA LYS A 37 -16.41 -1.00 -2.83
C LYS A 37 -16.37 -2.43 -2.28
N TYR A 38 -15.25 -2.85 -1.70
CA TYR A 38 -15.08 -4.23 -1.22
C TYR A 38 -15.57 -4.46 0.21
N LEU A 39 -15.41 -3.48 1.10
CA LEU A 39 -15.87 -3.52 2.50
C LEU A 39 -17.15 -2.71 2.72
N TYR A 40 -18.03 -2.65 1.72
CA TYR A 40 -19.28 -1.88 1.83
C TYR A 40 -20.16 -2.33 3.02
N LYS A 41 -20.11 -3.63 3.37
CA LYS A 41 -20.86 -4.23 4.49
C LYS A 41 -20.23 -3.98 5.87
N TYR A 42 -18.97 -3.55 5.92
CA TYR A 42 -18.18 -3.46 7.15
C TYR A 42 -17.64 -2.05 7.32
N PRO A 43 -18.51 -1.07 7.64
CA PRO A 43 -18.14 0.34 7.63
C PRO A 43 -17.04 0.68 8.65
N GLN A 44 -17.00 -0.05 9.77
CA GLN A 44 -16.01 0.15 10.83
C GLN A 44 -14.62 -0.37 10.45
N GLU A 45 -14.53 -1.36 9.56
CA GLU A 45 -13.26 -1.95 9.12
C GLU A 45 -12.64 -1.18 7.93
N ARG A 46 -13.37 -0.24 7.34
CA ARG A 46 -12.89 0.53 6.19
C ARG A 46 -11.67 1.40 6.54
N GLU A 47 -11.76 2.16 7.63
CA GLU A 47 -10.68 3.07 8.04
C GLU A 47 -9.43 2.29 8.42
N GLU A 48 -9.59 1.21 9.21
CA GLU A 48 -8.51 0.30 9.58
C GLU A 48 -7.84 -0.32 8.33
N CYS A 49 -8.63 -0.79 7.37
CA CYS A 49 -8.10 -1.38 6.14
C CYS A 49 -7.33 -0.35 5.28
N ILE A 50 -7.81 0.90 5.21
CA ILE A 50 -7.09 1.98 4.52
C ILE A 50 -5.75 2.25 5.22
N ASN A 51 -5.76 2.34 6.55
CA ASN A 51 -4.55 2.56 7.34
C ASN A 51 -3.55 1.42 7.16
N ASP A 52 -4.01 0.16 7.19
CA ASP A 52 -3.17 -1.02 6.97
C ASP A 52 -2.52 -1.01 5.59
N VAL A 53 -3.25 -0.60 4.55
CA VAL A 53 -2.68 -0.49 3.19
C VAL A 53 -1.50 0.49 3.19
N PHE A 54 -1.66 1.67 3.79
CA PHE A 54 -0.58 2.65 3.86
C PHE A 54 0.56 2.21 4.78
N TRP A 55 0.25 1.53 5.87
CA TRP A 55 1.24 0.97 6.79
C TRP A 55 2.10 -0.10 6.12
N VAL A 56 1.49 -1.03 5.39
CA VAL A 56 2.20 -2.06 4.62
C VAL A 56 3.09 -1.42 3.55
N VAL A 57 2.62 -0.37 2.88
CA VAL A 57 3.44 0.38 1.92
C VAL A 57 4.62 1.03 2.63
N TRP A 58 4.41 1.67 3.77
CA TRP A 58 5.45 2.31 4.57
C TRP A 58 6.50 1.32 5.11
N ASP A 59 6.06 0.15 5.57
CA ASP A 59 6.94 -0.89 6.10
C ASP A 59 7.73 -1.60 4.98
N LYS A 60 7.03 -2.03 3.92
CA LYS A 60 7.62 -2.83 2.84
C LYS A 60 8.40 -2.02 1.81
N ILE A 61 8.36 -0.68 1.85
CA ILE A 61 9.13 0.15 0.92
C ILE A 61 10.65 -0.10 1.02
N SER A 62 11.14 -0.52 2.20
CA SER A 62 12.54 -0.87 2.41
C SER A 62 12.99 -2.03 1.51
N ALA A 63 12.09 -2.99 1.25
CA ALA A 63 12.32 -4.14 0.38
C ALA A 63 12.07 -3.84 -1.11
N PHE A 64 11.59 -2.65 -1.45
CA PHE A 64 11.32 -2.26 -2.83
C PHE A 64 12.63 -1.98 -3.58
N ASP A 65 13.00 -2.82 -4.54
CA ASP A 65 14.24 -2.68 -5.30
C ASP A 65 13.94 -2.29 -6.76
N PRO A 66 14.21 -1.04 -7.19
CA PRO A 66 13.87 -0.58 -8.53
C PRO A 66 14.71 -1.23 -9.63
N LYS A 67 15.85 -1.87 -9.30
CA LYS A 67 16.67 -2.64 -10.25
C LYS A 67 16.13 -4.04 -10.51
N LYS A 68 15.26 -4.56 -9.65
CA LYS A 68 14.47 -5.76 -9.96
C LYS A 68 13.30 -5.34 -10.85
N ASN A 69 13.58 -5.11 -12.14
CA ASN A 69 12.57 -5.07 -13.22
C ASN A 69 11.96 -6.46 -13.47
N SER A 70 11.58 -7.13 -12.39
CA SER A 70 10.86 -8.38 -12.39
C SER A 70 9.86 -8.28 -11.26
N LEU A 71 8.78 -7.55 -11.54
CA LEU A 71 7.48 -7.62 -10.86
C LEU A 71 6.95 -9.08 -10.68
N LYS A 72 7.67 -10.09 -11.21
CA LYS A 72 7.40 -11.52 -11.10
C LYS A 72 8.06 -12.26 -9.92
N LYS A 73 8.92 -11.63 -9.11
CA LYS A 73 9.64 -12.38 -8.05
C LYS A 73 9.69 -11.69 -6.69
N ILE A 74 8.55 -11.16 -6.26
CA ILE A 74 8.15 -11.30 -4.85
C ILE A 74 7.41 -12.63 -4.81
N GLY A 75 7.77 -13.52 -3.88
CA GLY A 75 7.15 -14.83 -3.70
C GLY A 75 5.67 -14.74 -3.29
N LEU A 76 4.84 -14.23 -4.19
CA LEU A 76 3.43 -14.52 -4.22
C LEU A 76 3.30 -15.80 -5.05
N PRO A 77 2.86 -16.93 -4.46
CA PRO A 77 2.51 -18.08 -5.27
C PRO A 77 1.51 -17.61 -6.34
N GLN A 78 1.74 -18.03 -7.58
CA GLN A 78 0.94 -17.74 -8.79
C GLN A 78 -0.49 -18.33 -8.73
N SER A 79 -1.04 -18.49 -7.54
CA SER A 79 -2.37 -19.01 -7.25
C SER A 79 -2.92 -18.33 -5.99
N LEU A 80 -2.98 -17.01 -5.96
CA LEU A 80 -3.71 -16.32 -4.90
C LEU A 80 -4.68 -15.31 -5.51
N PRO A 81 -5.97 -15.66 -5.61
CA PRO A 81 -6.98 -14.71 -6.05
C PRO A 81 -7.01 -13.56 -5.04
N THR A 82 -7.22 -12.36 -5.57
CA THR A 82 -7.36 -11.04 -4.93
C THR A 82 -8.28 -11.00 -3.69
N LYS A 83 -8.93 -12.10 -3.34
CA LYS A 83 -9.74 -12.32 -2.14
C LYS A 83 -8.93 -12.50 -0.85
N ARG A 84 -7.65 -12.90 -0.88
CA ARG A 84 -6.91 -13.28 0.34
C ARG A 84 -6.19 -12.15 1.08
N LEU A 85 -6.05 -10.96 0.49
CA LEU A 85 -5.53 -9.79 1.23
C LEU A 85 -6.54 -9.26 2.27
N ILE A 86 -7.84 -9.57 2.12
CA ILE A 86 -8.91 -9.16 3.03
C ILE A 86 -9.05 -10.13 4.23
N ILE A 87 -8.44 -11.32 4.18
CA ILE A 87 -8.59 -12.37 5.22
C ILE A 87 -7.31 -12.58 6.05
N SER A 88 -6.19 -11.96 5.66
CA SER A 88 -4.90 -12.15 6.36
C SER A 88 -4.66 -11.16 7.52
N VAL A 89 -5.63 -10.32 7.86
CA VAL A 89 -5.60 -9.45 9.05
C VAL A 89 -6.19 -10.15 10.29
N ARG A 90 -6.66 -11.39 10.14
CA ARG A 90 -7.13 -12.24 11.25
C ARG A 90 -6.53 -13.65 11.15
N SER A 91 -5.29 -13.82 11.58
CA SER A 91 -4.78 -15.08 12.17
C SER A 91 -3.55 -14.78 12.99
#